data_AF-A0A2H6N9T4-F1
#
_entry.id   AF-A0A2H6N9T4-F1
#
_cell.length_a   1.000
_cell.length_b   1.000
_cell.length_c   1.000
_cell.angle_alpha   90.00
_cell.angle_beta   90.00
_cell.angle_gamma   90.00
#
_symmetry.space_group_name_H-M   'P 1'
#
loop_
_entity.id
_entity.type
_entity.pdbx_description
1 polymer ?
#
loop_
_entity_poly.entity_id
_entity_poly.type
_entity_poly.pdbx_seq_one_letter_code
_entity_poly.pdbx_strand_id
1 'polypeptide(L)'
;TQSTWDLKRFHQAGMSLRKVNRHVDFPLVLDLAPFCSAFCKNVTDGGKVLYALYGIVEHNGSMRGGHYAAYVKIRSSPKKHLEHNSNNKNVQGLKEIPGSAVGQWVYVSDTYVQAVPESRILNSQAYLLFYERIL
;
A
#
# COMPACT_ATOMS: atom_id res chain seq x y z
N THR A 1 -6.65 0.66 11.59
CA THR A 1 -6.11 2.03 11.46
C THR A 1 -5.33 2.12 10.17
N GLN A 2 -5.64 3.10 9.33
CA GLN A 2 -4.99 3.34 8.04
C GLN A 2 -3.89 4.40 8.23
N SER A 3 -2.73 4.22 7.60
CA SER A 3 -1.60 5.16 7.73
C SER A 3 -1.14 5.62 6.34
N THR A 4 -1.09 6.95 6.15
CA THR A 4 -0.67 7.59 4.90
C THR A 4 0.70 8.23 5.09
N TRP A 5 1.63 7.95 4.18
CA TRP A 5 2.98 8.52 4.19
C TRP A 5 3.14 9.46 2.99
N ASP A 6 3.46 10.71 3.27
CA ASP A 6 3.74 11.74 2.26
C ASP A 6 5.25 11.89 2.10
N LEU A 7 5.75 11.66 0.88
CA LEU A 7 7.13 12.00 0.54
C LEU A 7 7.15 13.45 0.08
N LYS A 8 7.78 14.34 0.88
CA LYS A 8 7.96 15.76 0.54
C LYS A 8 8.87 15.92 -0.68
N ARG A 9 8.28 15.76 -1.87
CA ARG A 9 8.98 15.83 -3.16
C ARG A 9 9.12 17.25 -3.70
N PHE A 10 8.60 18.26 -3.01
CA PHE A 10 8.68 19.65 -3.46
C PHE A 10 9.43 20.50 -2.44
N HIS A 11 10.50 21.12 -2.90
CA HIS A 11 11.34 22.02 -2.11
C HIS A 11 11.45 23.37 -2.83
N GLN A 12 11.22 24.45 -2.08
CA GLN A 12 11.42 25.82 -2.55
C GLN A 12 12.60 26.43 -1.79
N ALA A 13 13.65 26.80 -2.53
CA ALA A 13 14.80 27.54 -2.02
C ALA A 13 14.92 28.86 -2.80
N GLY A 14 14.47 29.97 -2.19
CA GLY A 14 14.41 31.27 -2.87
C GLY A 14 13.47 31.26 -4.08
N MET A 15 13.97 31.69 -5.25
CA MET A 15 13.23 31.59 -6.53
C MET A 15 13.33 30.21 -7.20
N SER A 16 14.09 29.27 -6.62
CA SER A 16 14.27 27.92 -7.18
C SER A 16 13.23 26.96 -6.61
N LEU A 17 12.37 26.45 -7.48
CA LEU A 17 11.41 25.39 -7.21
C LEU A 17 11.98 24.08 -7.75
N ARG A 18 12.25 23.10 -6.88
CA ARG A 18 12.82 21.81 -7.26
C ARG A 18 11.90 20.65 -6.84
N LYS A 19 11.56 19.82 -7.83
CA LYS A 19 10.98 18.51 -7.59
C LYS A 19 12.09 17.51 -7.32
N VAL A 20 12.01 16.82 -6.19
CA VAL A 20 12.91 15.72 -5.83
C VAL A 20 12.44 14.45 -6.54
N ASN A 21 13.03 14.22 -7.72
CA ASN A 21 12.80 13.02 -8.53
C ASN A 21 13.66 11.82 -8.08
N ARG A 22 14.32 11.88 -6.93
CA ARG A 22 15.13 10.78 -6.41
C ARG A 22 14.22 9.58 -6.11
N HIS A 23 14.62 8.40 -6.59
CA HIS A 23 13.96 7.16 -6.20
C HIS A 23 14.12 6.97 -4.69
N VAL A 24 13.04 6.54 -4.04
CA VAL A 24 13.03 6.23 -2.61
C VAL A 24 12.59 4.78 -2.53
N ASP A 25 13.47 3.92 -2.04
CA ASP A 25 13.11 2.53 -1.80
C ASP A 25 12.06 2.48 -0.68
N PHE A 26 11.01 1.70 -0.89
CA PHE A 26 9.97 1.47 0.12
C PHE A 26 9.65 -0.03 0.22
N PRO A 27 9.49 -0.57 1.44
CA PRO A 27 9.24 -1.98 1.62
C PRO A 27 7.77 -2.33 1.39
N LEU A 28 7.48 -3.55 0.92
CA LEU A 28 6.10 -4.04 0.85
C LEU A 28 5.49 -4.25 2.25
N VAL A 29 6.34 -4.53 3.25
CA VAL A 29 5.97 -4.67 4.65
C VAL A 29 6.88 -3.76 5.49
N LEU A 30 6.28 -2.80 6.18
CA LEU A 30 6.96 -1.82 7.02
C LEU A 30 6.74 -2.17 8.49
N ASP A 31 7.83 -2.29 9.24
CA ASP A 31 7.77 -2.37 10.70
C ASP A 31 7.87 -0.97 11.30
N LEU A 32 6.80 -0.51 11.93
CA LEU A 32 6.73 0.78 12.61
C LEU A 32 7.11 0.70 14.09
N ALA A 33 7.34 -0.50 14.63
CA ALA A 33 7.70 -0.65 16.04
C ALA A 33 8.89 0.23 16.46
N PRO A 34 10.00 0.32 15.68
CA PRO A 34 11.16 1.14 16.06
C PRO A 34 10.89 2.64 16.15
N PHE A 35 9.81 3.13 15.54
CA PHE A 35 9.47 4.55 15.47
C PHE A 35 8.30 4.94 16.39
N CYS A 36 7.69 3.97 17.07
CA CYS A 36 6.62 4.23 18.03
C CYS A 36 7.24 4.53 19.40
N SER A 37 6.80 5.60 20.07
CA SER A 37 7.16 5.79 21.48
C SER A 37 6.58 4.64 22.32
N ALA A 38 7.31 4.19 23.34
CA ALA A 38 6.87 3.15 24.27
C ALA A 38 5.52 3.46 24.94
N PHE A 39 5.10 4.74 24.92
CA PHE A 39 3.84 5.22 25.48
C PHE A 39 2.62 5.00 24.57
N CYS A 40 2.81 4.76 23.27
CA CYS A 40 1.71 4.83 22.31
C CYS A 40 1.01 3.50 22.00
N LYS A 41 1.52 2.35 22.45
CA LYS A 41 0.87 1.05 22.19
C LYS A 41 1.18 0.05 23.31
N ASN A 42 0.23 -0.86 23.57
CA ASN A 42 0.43 -2.12 24.31
C ASN A 42 1.40 -3.08 23.59
N VAL A 43 2.48 -2.55 23.01
CA VAL A 43 3.53 -3.30 22.35
C VAL A 43 4.49 -3.67 23.46
N THR A 44 4.41 -4.91 23.91
CA THR A 44 5.42 -5.54 24.77
C THR A 44 6.81 -5.33 24.18
N ASP A 45 7.83 -5.21 25.01
CA ASP A 45 9.23 -5.12 24.59
C ASP A 45 9.53 -6.23 23.55
N GLY A 46 9.90 -5.84 22.33
CA GLY A 46 10.10 -6.75 21.19
C GLY A 46 8.88 -7.02 20.27
N GLY A 47 7.74 -6.35 20.47
CA GLY A 47 6.56 -6.52 19.61
C GLY A 47 6.69 -5.78 18.26
N LYS A 48 6.33 -6.44 17.16
CA LYS A 48 6.35 -5.86 15.81
C LYS A 48 5.05 -5.12 15.51
N VAL A 49 5.13 -3.98 14.84
CA VAL A 49 3.96 -3.23 14.38
C VAL A 49 4.00 -3.21 12.86
N LEU A 50 3.49 -4.28 12.26
CA LEU A 50 3.62 -4.51 10.83
C LEU A 50 2.50 -3.85 10.03
N TYR A 51 2.90 -3.22 8.93
CA TYR A 51 2.06 -2.52 8.00
C TYR A 51 2.36 -3.00 6.57
N ALA A 52 1.35 -3.42 5.82
CA ALA A 52 1.50 -3.83 4.43
C ALA A 52 1.14 -2.68 3.48
N LEU A 53 1.96 -2.47 2.45
CA LEU A 53 1.70 -1.53 1.38
C LEU A 53 0.53 -2.04 0.53
N TYR A 54 -0.49 -1.21 0.35
CA TYR A 54 -1.65 -1.56 -0.49
C TYR A 54 -1.95 -0.51 -1.56
N GLY A 55 -1.29 0.66 -1.51
CA GLY A 55 -1.48 1.73 -2.47
C GLY A 55 -0.27 2.63 -2.63
N ILE A 56 -0.03 3.08 -3.85
CA ILE A 56 1.01 4.06 -4.20
C ILE A 56 0.38 5.08 -5.14
N VAL A 57 0.66 6.36 -4.95
CA VAL A 57 0.37 7.39 -5.95
C VAL A 57 1.70 7.89 -6.48
N GLU A 58 1.88 7.88 -7.79
CA GLU A 58 3.01 8.53 -8.46
C GLU A 58 2.55 9.85 -9.08
N HIS A 59 3.47 10.82 -9.11
CA HIS A 59 3.25 12.09 -9.80
C HIS A 59 4.28 12.23 -10.90
N ASN A 60 3.82 12.17 -12.16
CA ASN A 60 4.64 12.38 -13.35
C ASN A 60 4.55 13.86 -13.75
N GLY A 61 5.67 14.51 -14.06
CA GLY A 61 5.69 15.91 -14.45
C GLY A 61 6.36 16.85 -13.45
N SER A 62 6.12 18.15 -13.62
CA SER A 62 6.85 19.24 -12.96
C SER A 62 6.04 19.90 -11.85
N MET A 63 6.61 20.92 -11.22
CA MET A 63 5.88 21.74 -10.25
C MET A 63 4.82 22.65 -10.88
N ARG A 64 4.86 22.87 -12.20
CA ARG A 64 3.89 23.70 -12.93
C ARG A 64 2.70 22.90 -13.47
N GLY A 65 2.70 21.60 -13.25
CA GLY A 65 1.70 20.68 -13.79
C GLY A 65 2.28 19.29 -14.00
N GLY A 66 1.39 18.31 -13.96
CA GLY A 66 1.73 16.90 -14.09
C GLY A 66 0.49 16.03 -14.08
N HIS A 67 0.73 14.73 -14.07
CA HIS A 67 -0.26 13.68 -14.10
C HIS A 67 -0.10 12.78 -12.88
N TYR A 68 -1.21 12.46 -12.22
CA TYR A 68 -1.23 11.54 -11.09
C TYR A 68 -1.75 10.18 -11.55
N ALA A 69 -1.01 9.13 -11.19
CA ALA A 69 -1.44 7.76 -11.40
C ALA A 69 -1.28 6.96 -10.10
N ALA A 70 -2.03 5.88 -9.97
CA ALA A 70 -2.05 5.07 -8.76
C ALA A 70 -1.72 3.60 -9.04
N TYR A 71 -1.02 2.97 -8.12
CA TYR A 71 -0.90 1.51 -8.04
C TYR A 71 -1.69 1.04 -6.82
N VAL A 72 -2.58 0.06 -7.01
CA VAL A 72 -3.43 -0.46 -5.93
C VAL A 72 -3.35 -1.98 -5.89
N LYS A 73 -3.26 -2.55 -4.69
CA LYS A 73 -3.31 -4.00 -4.48
C LYS A 73 -4.77 -4.45 -4.36
N ILE A 74 -5.19 -5.38 -5.22
CA ILE A 74 -6.52 -5.96 -5.17
C ILE A 74 -6.64 -6.78 -3.88
N ARG A 75 -7.69 -6.53 -3.10
CA ARG A 75 -7.94 -7.26 -1.86
C ARG A 75 -8.97 -8.35 -2.09
N SER A 76 -8.84 -9.45 -1.35
CA SER A 76 -9.99 -10.31 -1.08
C SER A 76 -11.04 -9.49 -0.34
N SER A 77 -12.31 -9.64 -0.71
CA SER A 77 -13.40 -9.13 0.12
C SER A 77 -13.20 -9.61 1.56
N PRO A 78 -13.34 -8.75 2.57
CA PRO A 78 -13.32 -9.21 3.95
C PRO A 78 -14.47 -10.20 4.11
N LYS A 79 -14.16 -11.45 4.43
CA LYS A 79 -15.17 -12.42 4.86
C LYS A 79 -15.84 -11.82 6.09
N LYS A 80 -17.00 -11.19 5.92
CA LYS A 80 -17.86 -10.84 7.04
C LYS A 80 -18.18 -12.16 7.73
N HIS A 81 -17.86 -12.23 9.01
CA HIS A 81 -18.18 -13.31 9.91
C HIS A 81 -19.71 -13.46 10.00
N LEU A 82 -20.31 -14.14 9.02
CA LEU A 82 -21.65 -14.69 9.12
C LEU A 82 -21.49 -16.11 9.68
N GLU A 83 -21.09 -16.20 10.94
CA GLU A 83 -21.32 -17.41 11.73
C GLU A 83 -22.58 -17.19 12.55
N HIS A 84 -23.72 -17.62 12.00
CA HIS A 84 -24.76 -18.20 12.84
C HIS A 84 -25.39 -19.40 12.15
N ASN A 85 -24.85 -20.57 12.52
CA ASN A 85 -25.58 -21.77 12.86
C ASN A 85 -26.47 -22.43 11.79
N SER A 86 -25.91 -23.44 11.09
CA SER A 86 -26.57 -24.74 10.98
C SER A 86 -25.58 -25.81 10.55
N ASN A 87 -25.43 -26.80 11.42
CA ASN A 87 -24.78 -28.07 11.17
C ASN A 87 -25.22 -28.66 9.83
N ASN A 88 -24.30 -28.87 8.89
CA ASN A 88 -24.32 -30.03 8.00
C ASN A 88 -22.94 -30.27 7.40
N LYS A 89 -22.58 -31.56 7.39
CA LYS A 89 -21.28 -32.11 7.07
C LYS A 89 -20.92 -31.87 5.60
N ASN A 90 -19.61 -31.76 5.37
CA ASN A 90 -18.89 -32.06 4.12
C ASN A 90 -18.83 -30.97 3.05
N VAL A 91 -17.78 -30.12 3.08
CA VAL A 91 -17.02 -29.76 1.86
C VAL A 91 -15.56 -29.50 2.23
N GLN A 92 -14.68 -30.33 1.68
CA GLN A 92 -13.23 -30.24 1.72
C GLN A 92 -12.72 -28.97 1.01
N GLY A 93 -11.65 -28.37 1.56
CA GLY A 93 -10.65 -27.59 0.83
C GLY A 93 -11.15 -26.52 -0.15
N LEU A 94 -11.20 -25.26 0.28
CA LEU A 94 -11.12 -24.12 -0.65
C LEU A 94 -9.71 -24.08 -1.26
N LYS A 95 -9.50 -24.94 -2.24
CA LYS A 95 -8.41 -24.87 -3.20
C LYS A 95 -8.45 -23.48 -3.82
N GLU A 96 -7.36 -22.73 -3.66
CA GLU A 96 -7.15 -21.44 -4.32
C GLU A 96 -7.54 -21.58 -5.79
N ILE A 97 -8.48 -20.76 -6.25
CA ILE A 97 -8.90 -20.73 -7.65
C ILE A 97 -7.72 -20.12 -8.44
N PRO A 98 -7.11 -20.85 -9.39
CA PRO A 98 -6.08 -20.28 -10.26
C PRO A 98 -6.78 -19.25 -11.15
N GLY A 99 -6.68 -17.97 -10.78
CA GLY A 99 -7.45 -16.87 -11.37
C GLY A 99 -7.99 -15.84 -10.37
N SER A 100 -7.80 -16.03 -9.07
CA SER A 100 -8.14 -15.00 -8.08
C SER A 100 -7.20 -13.80 -8.25
N ALA A 101 -7.73 -12.67 -8.73
CA ALA A 101 -6.98 -11.42 -8.87
C ALA A 101 -6.54 -10.80 -7.52
N VAL A 102 -6.93 -11.43 -6.41
CA VAL A 102 -6.52 -11.06 -5.06
C VAL A 102 -5.00 -11.04 -4.94
N GLY A 103 -4.48 -9.97 -4.37
CA GLY A 103 -3.05 -9.77 -4.17
C GLY A 103 -2.33 -9.26 -5.41
N GLN A 104 -2.99 -9.21 -6.59
CA GLN A 104 -2.42 -8.60 -7.78
C GLN A 104 -2.41 -7.08 -7.68
N TRP A 105 -1.40 -6.45 -8.28
CA TRP A 105 -1.30 -5.01 -8.39
C TRP A 105 -1.90 -4.52 -9.70
N VAL A 106 -2.63 -3.41 -9.63
CA VAL A 106 -3.16 -2.71 -10.79
C VAL A 106 -2.63 -1.29 -10.84
N TYR A 107 -2.21 -0.86 -12.01
CA TYR A 107 -1.92 0.53 -12.35
C TYR A 107 -3.19 1.19 -12.88
N VAL A 108 -3.51 2.37 -12.36
CA VAL A 108 -4.70 3.15 -12.66
C VAL A 108 -4.28 4.56 -13.02
N SER A 109 -4.62 4.99 -14.24
CA SER A 109 -4.35 6.31 -14.77
C SER A 109 -5.57 6.80 -15.53
N ASP A 110 -6.38 7.64 -14.90
CA ASP A 110 -7.68 8.08 -15.40
C ASP A 110 -8.59 6.89 -15.79
N THR A 111 -8.84 6.74 -17.09
CA THR A 111 -9.67 5.65 -17.66
C THR A 111 -8.89 4.38 -17.94
N TYR A 112 -7.56 4.41 -17.80
CA TYR A 112 -6.68 3.27 -18.08
C TYR A 112 -6.40 2.46 -16.82
N VAL A 113 -6.74 1.17 -16.85
CA VAL A 113 -6.46 0.21 -15.77
C VAL A 113 -5.72 -0.99 -16.34
N GLN A 114 -4.61 -1.38 -15.70
CA GLN A 114 -3.78 -2.49 -16.16
C GLN A 114 -3.21 -3.27 -14.98
N ALA A 115 -3.26 -4.62 -15.02
CA ALA A 115 -2.51 -5.45 -14.08
C ALA A 115 -1.00 -5.31 -14.30
N VAL A 116 -0.24 -5.20 -13.21
CA VAL A 116 1.21 -4.96 -13.26
C VAL A 116 1.95 -5.85 -12.26
N PRO A 117 3.20 -6.25 -12.56
CA PRO A 117 4.02 -7.01 -11.62
C PRO A 117 4.50 -6.12 -10.47
N GLU A 118 4.85 -6.75 -9.34
CA GLU A 118 5.37 -6.06 -8.16
C GLU A 118 6.66 -5.26 -8.45
N SER A 119 7.50 -5.75 -9.35
CA SER A 119 8.71 -5.03 -9.76
C SER A 119 8.39 -3.65 -10.33
N ARG A 120 7.26 -3.46 -11.01
CA ARG A 120 6.87 -2.16 -11.56
C ARG A 120 6.52 -1.17 -10.45
N ILE A 121 5.84 -1.63 -9.40
CA ILE A 121 5.49 -0.77 -8.28
C ILE A 121 6.74 -0.35 -7.49
N LEU A 122 7.67 -1.28 -7.25
CA LEU A 122 8.87 -1.04 -6.46
C LEU A 122 9.81 -0.04 -7.15
N ASN A 123 9.77 0.05 -8.48
CA ASN A 123 10.57 1.01 -9.25
C ASN A 123 9.84 2.35 -9.51
N SER A 124 8.62 2.54 -8.99
CA SER A 124 7.84 3.76 -9.22
C SER A 124 8.42 4.99 -8.49
N GLN A 125 8.15 6.18 -9.00
CA GLN A 125 8.47 7.44 -8.31
C GLN A 125 7.36 7.81 -7.31
N ALA A 126 7.22 6.98 -6.27
CA ALA A 126 6.14 7.08 -5.29
C ALA A 126 6.04 8.47 -4.65
N TYR A 127 4.95 9.19 -4.85
CA TYR A 127 4.65 10.46 -4.19
C TYR A 127 3.95 10.25 -2.85
N LEU A 128 2.90 9.40 -2.83
CA LEU A 128 2.22 8.98 -1.61
C LEU A 128 2.27 7.46 -1.48
N LEU A 129 2.49 6.97 -0.26
CA LEU A 129 2.46 5.54 0.06
C LEU A 129 1.36 5.28 1.09
N PHE A 130 0.55 4.28 0.82
CA PHE A 130 -0.58 3.88 1.66
C PHE A 130 -0.33 2.51 2.25
N TYR A 131 -0.26 2.46 3.58
CA TYR A 131 -0.03 1.24 4.33
C TYR A 131 -1.22 0.94 5.26
N GLU A 132 -1.50 -0.34 5.44
CA GLU A 132 -2.51 -0.84 6.37
C GLU A 132 -1.93 -1.82 7.37
N ARG A 133 -2.46 -1.79 8.60
CA ARG A 133 -1.98 -2.65 9.68
C ARG A 133 -2.40 -4.10 9.43
N ILE A 134 -1.47 -5.05 9.53
CA ILE A 134 -1.73 -6.48 9.31
C ILE A 134 -1.88 -7.32 10.60
N LEU A 135 -1.58 -6.73 11.76
CA LEU A 135 -1.74 -7.32 13.11
C LEU A 135 -2.27 -6.24 14.07
#